data_AF-A0A4Q1FMZ0-F1
#
_entry.id   AF-A0A4Q1FMZ0-F1
#
_cell.length_a   1.000
_cell.length_b   1.000
_cell.length_c   1.000
_cell.angle_alpha   90.00
_cell.angle_beta   90.00
_cell.angle_gamma   90.00
#
_symmetry.space_group_name_H-M   'P 1'
#
loop_
_entity.id
_entity.type
_entity.pdbx_description
1 polymer ?
#
loop_
_entity_poly.entity_id
_entity_poly.type
_entity_poly.pdbx_seq_one_letter_code
_entity_poly.pdbx_strand_id
1 'polypeptide(L)' 'MLTDRNVKWAEKMPEIMKKQSSFFAVGGGHLWGNNGLINLLKAKGYTVKPVSNL' A
#
# COMPACT_ATOMS: atom_id res chain seq x y z
N MET A 1 -7.19 -12.37 -8.36
CA MET A 1 -6.57 -11.33 -9.21
C MET A 1 -6.23 -10.05 -8.46
N LEU A 2 -7.21 -9.29 -7.92
CA LEU A 2 -6.93 -8.02 -7.22
C LEU A 2 -6.16 -8.23 -5.90
N THR A 3 -6.62 -9.18 -5.08
CA THR A 3 -5.93 -9.62 -3.85
C THR A 3 -4.47 -10.01 -4.15
N ASP A 4 -4.24 -10.86 -5.14
CA ASP A 4 -2.89 -11.34 -5.47
C ASP A 4 -1.98 -10.19 -5.90
N ARG A 5 -2.53 -9.21 -6.65
CA ARG A 5 -1.80 -7.99 -7.01
C ARG A 5 -1.46 -7.17 -5.76
N ASN A 6 -2.42 -6.99 -4.85
CA ASN A 6 -2.19 -6.24 -3.61
C ASN A 6 -1.14 -6.90 -2.73
N VAL A 7 -1.19 -8.22 -2.55
CA VAL A 7 -0.20 -8.98 -1.77
C VAL A 7 1.19 -8.85 -2.38
N LYS A 8 1.34 -9.10 -3.69
CA LYS A 8 2.63 -8.96 -4.39
C LYS A 8 3.19 -7.55 -4.32
N TRP A 9 2.34 -6.52 -4.40
CA TRP A 9 2.79 -5.14 -4.28
C TRP A 9 3.16 -4.78 -2.84
N ALA A 10 2.37 -5.20 -1.86
CA ALA A 10 2.67 -4.96 -0.44
C ALA A 10 4.00 -5.59 0.00
N GLU A 11 4.46 -6.66 -0.67
CA GLU A 11 5.80 -7.25 -0.46
C GLU A 11 6.93 -6.40 -1.04
N LYS A 12 6.72 -5.79 -2.21
CA LYS A 12 7.75 -4.99 -2.91
C LYS A 12 7.87 -3.56 -2.39
N MET A 13 6.76 -2.96 -1.96
CA MET A 13 6.71 -1.56 -1.52
C MET A 13 7.74 -1.25 -0.40
N PRO A 14 7.92 -2.09 0.65
CA PRO A 14 8.90 -1.84 1.71
C PRO A 14 10.33 -1.56 1.22
N GLU A 15 10.82 -2.34 0.26
CA GLU A 15 12.17 -2.19 -0.27
C GLU A 15 12.28 -0.88 -1.08
N ILE A 16 11.30 -0.61 -1.93
CA ILE A 16 11.23 0.62 -2.75
C ILE A 16 11.18 1.87 -1.84
N MET A 17 10.33 1.86 -0.81
CA MET A 17 10.17 2.97 0.14
C MET A 17 11.41 3.20 1.02
N LYS A 18 12.17 2.15 1.35
CA LYS A 18 13.45 2.28 2.08
C LYS A 18 14.55 2.92 1.22
N LYS A 19 14.54 2.65 -0.08
CA LYS A 19 15.56 3.16 -1.01
C LYS A 19 15.36 4.65 -1.31
N GLN A 20 14.12 5.11 -1.43
CA GLN A 20 13.81 6.51 -1.71
C GLN A 20 12.36 6.87 -1.38
N SER A 21 12.10 8.18 -1.23
CA SER A 21 10.74 8.70 -1.20
C SER A 21 10.00 8.27 -2.48
N SER A 22 8.82 7.68 -2.32
CA SER A 22 8.13 6.96 -3.39
C SER A 22 6.66 7.34 -3.45
N PHE A 23 6.15 7.56 -4.67
CA PHE A 23 4.74 7.76 -4.95
C PHE A 23 4.18 6.55 -5.71
N PHE A 24 3.10 5.95 -5.21
CA PHE A 24 2.46 4.78 -5.81
C PHE A 24 1.05 5.13 -6.29
N ALA A 25 0.85 5.15 -7.61
CA ALA A 25 -0.46 5.36 -8.22
C ALA A 25 -1.20 4.02 -8.39
N VAL A 26 -2.42 3.92 -7.85
CA VAL A 26 -3.28 2.73 -7.95
C VAL A 26 -4.73 3.13 -8.18
N GLY A 27 -5.53 2.23 -8.78
CA GLY A 27 -6.98 2.43 -8.85
C GLY A 27 -7.63 2.31 -7.46
N GLY A 28 -8.71 3.04 -7.21
CA GLY A 28 -9.35 3.12 -5.88
C GLY A 28 -9.76 1.76 -5.28
N GLY A 29 -10.10 0.79 -6.13
CA GLY A 29 -10.39 -0.60 -5.71
C GLY A 29 -9.23 -1.30 -4.98
N HIS A 30 -7.98 -0.86 -5.16
CA HIS A 30 -6.82 -1.45 -4.49
C HIS A 30 -6.66 -1.04 -3.02
N LEU A 31 -7.36 0.00 -2.56
CA LEU A 31 -7.08 0.62 -1.26
C LEU A 31 -7.80 -0.05 -0.07
N TRP A 32 -9.04 -0.48 -0.27
CA TRP A 32 -9.97 -0.86 0.80
C TRP A 32 -10.14 -2.38 0.97
N GLY A 33 -10.79 -2.79 2.07
CA GLY A 33 -11.05 -4.20 2.40
C GLY A 33 -9.86 -4.92 3.05
N ASN A 34 -10.07 -6.15 3.53
CA ASN A 34 -9.05 -6.91 4.28
C ASN A 34 -7.75 -7.11 3.49
N ASN A 35 -7.86 -7.27 2.17
CA ASN A 35 -6.73 -7.42 1.25
C ASN A 35 -6.37 -6.10 0.53
N GLY A 36 -6.90 -4.97 0.97
CA GLY A 36 -6.55 -3.65 0.45
C GLY A 36 -5.16 -3.21 0.90
N LEU A 37 -4.48 -2.39 0.09
CA LEU A 37 -3.12 -1.94 0.38
C LEU A 37 -3.00 -1.22 1.72
N ILE A 38 -4.01 -0.46 2.15
CA ILE A 38 -4.00 0.22 3.46
C ILE A 38 -3.89 -0.81 4.59
N ASN A 39 -4.68 -1.87 4.55
CA ASN A 39 -4.69 -2.90 5.59
C ASN A 39 -3.44 -3.78 5.55
N LEU A 40 -2.98 -4.14 4.34
CA LEU A 40 -1.75 -4.94 4.18
C LEU A 40 -0.50 -4.19 4.68
N LEU A 41 -0.40 -2.88 4.41
CA LEU A 41 0.70 -2.07 4.92
C LEU A 41 0.63 -1.92 6.44
N LYS A 42 -0.56 -1.68 7.01
CA LYS A 42 -0.75 -1.68 8.47
C LYS A 42 -0.35 -3.00 9.11
N ALA A 43 -0.73 -4.14 8.52
CA ALA A 43 -0.35 -5.47 8.99
C ALA A 43 1.17 -5.72 8.96
N LYS A 44 1.91 -5.04 8.06
CA LYS A 44 3.38 -5.03 8.02
C LYS A 44 4.02 -4.05 9.01
N GLY A 45 3.25 -3.42 9.89
CA GLY A 45 3.75 -2.50 10.92
C GLY A 45 3.88 -1.05 10.47
N TYR A 46 3.38 -0.69 9.27
CA TYR A 46 3.42 0.70 8.81
C TYR A 46 2.27 1.52 9.38
N THR A 47 2.58 2.77 9.75
CA THR A 47 1.55 3.78 10.03
C THR A 47 1.08 4.40 8.73
N VAL A 48 -0.17 4.17 8.35
CA VAL A 48 -0.79 4.77 7.15
C VAL A 48 -1.72 5.90 7.59
N LYS A 49 -1.44 7.12 7.13
CA LYS A 49 -2.24 8.32 7.43
C LYS A 49 -2.85 8.87 6.13
N PRO A 50 -4.12 9.30 6.15
CA PRO A 50 -4.67 10.07 5.04
C PRO A 50 -3.91 11.39 4.91
N VAL A 51 -3.67 11.83 3.67
CA VAL A 51 -3.18 13.18 3.40
C VAL A 51 -4.43 14.04 3.21
N SER A 52 -4.75 14.84 4.22
CA SER A 52 -6.00 15.62 4.23
C SER A 52 -5.92 16.91 3.40
N ASN A 53 -4.72 17.43 3.13
CA ASN A 53 -4.47 18.61 2.31
C ASN A 53 -3.26 18.37 1.40
N LEU A 54 -3.37 18.71 0.12
CA LEU A 54 -2.28 18.74 -0.87
C LEU A 54 -1.96 20.19 -1.21
#